data_AF-M1EBW4-F1
#
_entry.id   AF-M1EBW4-F1
#
_cell.length_a   1.000
_cell.length_b   1.000
_cell.length_c   1.000
_cell.angle_alpha   90.00
_cell.angle_beta   90.00
_cell.angle_gamma   90.00
#
_symmetry.space_group_name_H-M   'P 1'
#
loop_
_entity.id
_entity.type
_entity.pdbx_description
1 polymer ?
#
loop_
_entity_poly.entity_id
_entity_poly.type
_entity_poly.pdbx_seq_one_letter_code
_entity_poly.pdbx_strand_id
1 'polypeptide(L)'
;MWTADEIAQLCYEHYRTRLPKQGKPDPNREWTLLAAVVKIQPAADQAHGITNKPAQVTKEVVSMGTGTKCIGQSKMRKSGDILNDSHAEVIARRSFQRYLLHQLHL
;
A
#
# COMPACT_ATOMS: atom_id res chain seq x y z
N MET A 1 -10.44 3.68 -17.67
CA MET A 1 -9.28 2.79 -17.38
C MET A 1 -8.17 3.69 -16.84
N TRP A 2 -7.61 3.38 -15.67
CA TRP A 2 -6.50 4.14 -15.09
C TRP A 2 -5.17 3.69 -15.69
N THR A 3 -4.21 4.61 -15.80
CA THR A 3 -2.87 4.28 -16.31
C THR A 3 -1.97 3.77 -15.19
N ALA A 4 -0.91 3.03 -15.56
CA ALA A 4 0.10 2.61 -14.59
C ALA A 4 0.76 3.82 -13.90
N ASP A 5 1.03 4.89 -14.66
CA ASP A 5 1.63 6.12 -14.12
C ASP A 5 0.72 6.82 -13.12
N GLU A 6 -0.60 6.84 -13.36
CA GLU A 6 -1.57 7.40 -12.42
C GLU A 6 -1.53 6.64 -11.08
N ILE A 7 -1.52 5.31 -11.12
CA ILE A 7 -1.45 4.47 -9.92
C ILE A 7 -0.10 4.64 -9.21
N ALA A 8 1.01 4.68 -9.96
CA ALA A 8 2.34 4.88 -9.41
C ALA A 8 2.45 6.25 -8.71
N GLN A 9 1.92 7.32 -9.32
CA GLN A 9 1.94 8.65 -8.75
C GLN A 9 1.16 8.73 -7.43
N LEU A 10 -0.01 8.08 -7.35
CA LEU A 10 -0.78 7.98 -6.10
C LEU A 10 0.02 7.29 -4.98
N CYS A 11 0.72 6.21 -5.32
CA CYS A 11 1.58 5.50 -4.37
C CYS A 11 2.76 6.37 -3.90
N TYR A 12 3.44 7.08 -4.81
CA TYR A 12 4.51 8.00 -4.44
C TYR A 12 4.03 9.17 -3.57
N GLU A 13 2.86 9.72 -3.88
CA GLU A 13 2.27 10.80 -3.09
C GLU A 13 1.95 10.34 -1.67
N HIS A 14 1.33 9.17 -1.54
CA HIS A 14 1.05 8.58 -0.23
C HIS A 14 2.35 8.29 0.53
N TYR A 15 3.37 7.75 -0.15
CA TYR A 15 4.69 7.51 0.45
C TYR A 15 5.31 8.81 1.00
N ARG A 16 5.25 9.89 0.23
CA ARG A 16 5.84 11.18 0.61
C ARG A 16 5.08 11.85 1.75
N THR A 17 3.74 11.85 1.71
CA THR A 17 2.90 12.67 2.61
C THR A 17 2.37 11.94 3.84
N ARG A 18 2.18 10.62 3.78
CA ARG A 18 1.56 9.86 4.88
C ARG A 18 2.55 9.12 5.77
N LEU A 19 3.69 8.68 5.23
CA LEU A 19 4.67 7.95 6.03
C LEU A 19 5.56 8.88 6.86
N PRO A 20 5.85 8.52 8.12
CA PRO A 20 6.78 9.27 8.95
C PRO A 20 8.19 9.29 8.33
N LYS A 21 9.02 10.25 8.76
CA LYS A 21 10.41 10.35 8.30
C LYS A 21 11.27 9.17 8.78
N GLN A 22 10.94 8.62 9.95
CA GLN A 22 11.67 7.50 10.53
C GLN A 22 11.51 6.25 9.66
N GLY A 23 12.63 5.63 9.29
CA GLY A 23 12.66 4.42 8.47
C GLY A 23 12.59 4.67 6.95
N LYS A 24 12.59 5.93 6.50
CA LYS A 24 12.83 6.27 5.09
C LYS A 24 14.34 6.29 4.80
N PRO A 25 14.78 5.87 3.59
CA PRO A 25 16.17 5.95 3.19
C PRO A 25 16.66 7.41 3.15
N ASP A 26 17.94 7.62 3.45
CA ASP A 26 18.63 8.88 3.13
C ASP A 26 18.54 9.15 1.61
N PRO A 27 17.89 10.24 1.17
CA PRO A 27 17.69 10.54 -0.25
C PRO A 27 18.97 10.62 -1.08
N ASN A 28 20.11 10.90 -0.45
CA ASN A 28 21.38 11.09 -1.15
C ASN A 28 22.25 9.83 -1.17
N ARG A 29 21.89 8.78 -0.43
CA ARG A 29 22.79 7.64 -0.18
C ARG A 29 22.11 6.28 -0.22
N GLU A 30 20.82 6.23 0.04
CA GLU A 30 20.10 5.00 0.25
C GLU A 30 18.87 4.95 -0.65
N TRP A 31 18.43 3.75 -0.94
CA TRP A 31 17.19 3.49 -1.65
C TRP A 31 16.50 2.28 -1.02
N THR A 32 15.20 2.19 -1.26
CA THR A 32 14.39 1.04 -0.87
C THR A 32 13.39 0.75 -1.97
N LEU A 33 12.87 -0.47 -2.01
CA LEU A 33 11.73 -0.78 -2.86
C LEU A 33 10.45 -0.34 -2.17
N LEU A 34 9.45 0.01 -2.98
CA LEU A 34 8.11 0.43 -2.55
C LEU A 34 7.09 -0.46 -3.25
N ALA A 35 6.11 -0.94 -2.49
CA ALA A 35 4.93 -1.61 -3.02
C ALA A 35 3.69 -1.11 -2.29
N ALA A 36 2.55 -1.12 -2.98
CA ALA A 36 1.30 -0.64 -2.42
C ALA A 36 0.10 -1.34 -3.06
N VAL A 37 -1.02 -1.37 -2.33
CA VAL A 37 -2.32 -1.85 -2.79
C VAL A 37 -3.26 -0.66 -2.87
N VAL A 38 -3.89 -0.46 -4.03
CA VAL A 38 -4.81 0.65 -4.28
C VAL A 38 -6.23 0.10 -4.44
N LYS A 39 -7.14 0.57 -3.60
CA LYS A 39 -8.58 0.32 -3.72
C LYS A 39 -9.17 1.31 -4.71
N ILE A 40 -9.98 0.80 -5.63
CA ILE A 40 -10.72 1.58 -6.61
C ILE A 40 -12.19 1.23 -6.47
N GLN A 41 -13.03 2.25 -6.26
CA GLN A 41 -14.46 2.07 -6.05
C GLN A 41 -15.24 3.24 -6.67
N PRO A 42 -16.53 3.06 -7.01
CA PRO A 42 -17.38 4.16 -7.44
C PRO A 42 -17.38 5.32 -6.42
N ALA A 43 -17.44 6.55 -6.90
CA ALA A 43 -17.67 7.70 -6.03
C ALA A 43 -19.09 7.62 -5.46
N ALA A 44 -19.25 7.91 -4.16
CA ALA A 44 -20.51 7.79 -3.43
C ALA A 44 -21.65 8.65 -4.02
N ASP A 45 -21.33 9.66 -4.83
CA ASP A 45 -22.26 10.67 -5.32
C ASP A 45 -23.01 10.31 -6.62
N GLN A 46 -22.83 9.10 -7.19
CA GLN A 46 -23.47 8.70 -8.45
C GLN A 46 -24.75 7.86 -8.30
N ALA A 47 -25.39 7.86 -7.12
CA ALA A 47 -26.59 7.07 -6.90
C ALA A 47 -27.85 7.56 -7.64
N HIS A 48 -27.92 8.81 -8.12
CA HIS A 48 -29.17 9.36 -8.69
C HIS A 48 -28.99 10.32 -9.88
N GLY A 49 -28.50 9.81 -11.01
CA GLY A 49 -28.66 10.54 -12.27
C GLY A 49 -28.15 9.76 -13.48
N ILE A 50 -29.05 9.47 -14.42
CA ILE A 50 -28.71 9.05 -15.77
C ILE A 50 -27.96 10.23 -16.41
N THR A 51 -26.64 10.24 -16.30
CA THR A 51 -25.78 11.18 -17.02
C THR A 51 -24.81 10.38 -17.86
N ASN A 52 -24.60 10.78 -19.12
CA ASN A 52 -23.60 10.18 -20.02
C ASN A 52 -22.14 10.49 -19.58
N LYS A 53 -21.92 10.81 -18.31
CA LYS A 53 -20.58 11.06 -17.77
C LYS A 53 -19.93 9.72 -17.40
N PRO A 54 -18.62 9.55 -17.65
CA PRO A 54 -17.91 8.38 -17.17
C PRO A 54 -18.06 8.28 -15.65
N ALA A 55 -18.37 7.08 -15.16
CA ALA A 55 -18.53 6.79 -13.75
C ALA A 55 -17.29 7.28 -12.98
N GLN A 56 -17.49 8.23 -12.07
CA GLN A 56 -16.42 8.76 -11.26
C GLN A 56 -16.01 7.70 -10.24
N VAL A 57 -14.72 7.44 -10.11
CA VAL A 57 -14.17 6.48 -9.14
C VAL A 57 -13.25 7.19 -8.15
N THR A 58 -13.27 6.72 -6.91
CA THR A 58 -12.27 7.08 -5.91
C THR A 58 -11.13 6.08 -5.92
N LYS A 59 -9.91 6.55 -5.66
CA LYS A 59 -8.69 5.74 -5.60
C LYS A 59 -8.01 6.00 -4.26
N GLU A 60 -7.75 4.94 -3.51
CA GLU A 60 -7.21 5.04 -2.17
C GLU A 60 -6.08 4.01 -2.00
N VAL A 61 -4.90 4.47 -1.56
CA VAL A 61 -3.83 3.55 -1.13
C VAL A 61 -4.22 3.00 0.24
N VAL A 62 -4.60 1.73 0.28
CA VAL A 62 -5.10 1.06 1.49
C VAL A 62 -4.02 0.28 2.22
N SER A 63 -2.90 0.03 1.56
CA SER A 63 -1.75 -0.63 2.14
C SER A 63 -0.48 -0.25 1.39
N MET A 64 0.63 -0.15 2.12
CA MET A 64 1.95 0.18 1.59
C MET A 64 3.03 -0.57 2.38
N GLY A 65 4.13 -0.89 1.70
CA GLY A 65 5.31 -1.49 2.30
C GLY A 65 6.58 -1.00 1.60
N THR A 66 7.67 -0.94 2.37
CA THR A 66 9.02 -0.73 1.85
C THR A 66 9.96 -1.80 2.36
N GLY A 67 10.99 -2.15 1.59
CA GLY A 67 12.07 -3.03 2.03
C GLY A 67 12.59 -3.95 0.95
N THR A 68 13.79 -4.48 1.18
CA THR A 68 14.58 -5.23 0.19
C THR A 68 15.27 -6.47 0.78
N LYS A 69 14.93 -6.82 2.03
CA LYS A 69 15.62 -7.87 2.77
C LYS A 69 14.67 -8.82 3.48
N CYS A 70 15.17 -10.02 3.70
CA CYS A 70 14.60 -11.03 4.57
C CYS A 70 15.61 -11.40 5.66
N ILE A 71 15.16 -12.12 6.68
CA ILE A 71 16.07 -12.69 7.69
C ILE A 71 16.56 -14.07 7.26
N GLY A 72 17.76 -14.42 7.71
CA GLY A 72 18.30 -15.77 7.53
C GLY A 72 17.61 -16.80 8.43
N GLN A 73 17.69 -18.07 8.04
CA GLN A 73 17.05 -19.20 8.73
C GLN A 73 17.37 -19.25 10.23
N SER A 74 18.60 -18.93 10.64
CA SER A 74 19.02 -18.93 12.05
C SER A 74 18.28 -17.92 12.92
N LYS A 75 17.62 -16.91 12.33
CA LYS A 75 16.82 -15.91 13.02
C LYS A 75 15.32 -16.22 13.01
N MET A 76 14.87 -17.24 12.28
CA MET A 76 13.45 -17.63 12.24
C MET A 76 13.04 -18.21 13.60
N ARG A 77 11.81 -17.92 14.05
CA ARG A 77 11.28 -18.39 15.33
C ARG A 77 9.92 -19.05 15.17
N LYS A 78 9.66 -20.08 15.98
CA LYS A 78 8.37 -20.80 16.01
C LYS A 78 7.25 -20.00 16.70
N SER A 79 7.61 -18.98 17.48
CA SER A 79 6.68 -18.10 18.20
C SER A 79 5.85 -17.20 17.28
N GLY A 80 6.25 -17.01 16.03
CA GLY A 80 5.53 -16.14 15.08
C GLY A 80 5.64 -14.64 15.38
N ASP A 81 6.55 -14.24 16.27
CA ASP A 81 6.82 -12.87 16.71
C ASP A 81 7.87 -12.14 15.85
N ILE A 82 8.42 -12.81 14.84
CA ILE A 82 9.40 -12.25 13.90
C ILE A 82 8.86 -12.29 12.47
N LEU A 83 9.12 -11.21 11.74
CA LEU A 83 8.86 -11.14 10.32
C LEU A 83 10.01 -11.77 9.52
N ASN A 84 9.71 -12.86 8.83
CA ASN A 84 10.71 -13.60 8.05
C ASN A 84 11.14 -12.85 6.78
N ASP A 85 10.19 -12.22 6.11
CA ASP A 85 10.39 -11.54 4.84
C ASP A 85 9.84 -10.11 4.92
N SER A 86 10.73 -9.14 4.71
CA SER A 86 10.44 -7.71 4.79
C SER A 86 10.57 -7.04 3.42
N HIS A 87 10.46 -7.79 2.32
CA HIS A 87 10.33 -7.19 0.99
C HIS A 87 9.06 -6.34 0.89
N ALA A 88 9.15 -5.25 0.13
CA ALA A 88 8.12 -4.23 0.03
C ALA A 88 6.73 -4.82 -0.28
N GLU A 89 6.65 -5.70 -1.27
CA GLU A 89 5.42 -6.38 -1.70
C GLU A 89 4.86 -7.33 -0.64
N VAL A 90 5.73 -7.98 0.14
CA VAL A 90 5.33 -8.86 1.24
C VAL A 90 4.75 -8.04 2.40
N ILE A 91 5.40 -6.93 2.75
CA ILE A 91 4.88 -5.98 3.74
C ILE A 91 3.53 -5.42 3.29
N ALA A 92 3.43 -4.93 2.05
CA ALA A 92 2.19 -4.37 1.51
C ALA A 92 1.05 -5.40 1.55
N ARG A 93 1.32 -6.67 1.23
CA ARG A 93 0.32 -7.74 1.34
C ARG A 93 -0.11 -8.00 2.78
N ARG A 94 0.84 -8.09 3.72
CA ARG A 94 0.54 -8.33 5.15
C ARG A 94 -0.24 -7.17 5.76
N SER A 95 0.15 -5.94 5.46
CA SER A 95 -0.57 -4.73 5.85
C SER A 95 -1.98 -4.70 5.26
N PHE A 96 -2.17 -5.20 4.04
CA PHE A 96 -3.49 -5.31 3.42
C PHE A 96 -4.39 -6.32 4.14
N GLN A 97 -3.85 -7.43 4.66
CA GLN A 97 -4.64 -8.35 5.50
C GLN A 97 -5.18 -7.64 6.76
N ARG A 98 -4.37 -6.76 7.38
CA ARG A 98 -4.85 -5.94 8.51
C ARG A 98 -5.94 -4.96 8.08
N TYR A 99 -5.80 -4.33 6.91
CA TYR A 99 -6.84 -3.48 6.34
C TYR A 99 -8.15 -4.28 6.15
N LEU A 100 -8.11 -5.46 5.54
CA LEU A 100 -9.29 -6.30 5.34
C LEU A 100 -9.95 -6.72 6.66
N LEU A 101 -9.16 -7.14 7.65
CA LEU A 101 -9.68 -7.45 8.98
C LEU A 101 -10.35 -6.24 9.63
N HIS A 102 -9.78 -5.05 9.48
CA HIS A 102 -10.42 -3.82 9.94
C HIS A 102 -11.74 -3.55 9.21
N GLN A 103 -11.79 -3.72 7.88
CA GLN A 103 -13.03 -3.54 7.11
C GLN A 103 -14.15 -4.49 7.55
N LEU A 104 -13.85 -5.70 8.03
CA LEU A 104 -14.87 -6.62 8.56
C LEU A 104 -15.50 -6.15 9.88
N HIS A 105 -14.84 -5.25 10.61
CA HIS A 105 -15.34 -4.70 11.88
C HIS A 105 -16.06 -3.36 11.71
N LEU A 106 -15.99 -2.75 10.53
CA LEU A 106 -16.72 -1.51 10.19
C LEU A 106 -18.15 -1.84 9.79
#